data_AF-A0A3D1TJY5-F1
#
_entry.id   AF-A0A3D1TJY5-F1
#
_cell.length_a   1.000
_cell.length_b   1.000
_cell.length_c   1.000
_cell.angle_alpha   90.00
_cell.angle_beta   90.00
_cell.angle_gamma   90.00
#
_symmetry.space_group_name_H-M   'P 1'
#
loop_
_entity.id
_entity.type
_entity.pdbx_description
1 polymer ?
#
loop_
_entity_poly.entity_id
_entity_poly.type
_entity_poly.pdbx_seq_one_letter_code
_entity_poly.pdbx_strand_id
1 'polypeptide(L)'
;TIMLRGREQSRPIGGVELLQRLASEVEEYGTVEFAPKQEGRNIIMTLAPKGKKVHTQSEQRRRGDQSRAERQARQAARLAAKQEAQAAAAAAAKAAVASDKPKTSETK
;
A
#
# COMPACT_ATOMS: atom_id res chain seq x y z
N THR A 1 19.18 17.30 16.31
CA THR A 1 19.69 18.67 16.49
C THR A 1 19.94 18.94 17.95
N ILE A 2 21.07 19.55 18.27
CA ILE A 2 21.38 20.06 19.61
C ILE A 2 21.51 21.58 19.59
N MET A 3 21.27 22.20 20.73
CA MET A 3 21.37 23.65 20.93
C MET A 3 22.48 23.93 21.92
N LEU A 4 23.48 24.73 21.54
CA LEU A 4 24.56 25.13 22.44
C LEU A 4 24.09 26.29 23.33
N ARG A 5 24.26 26.17 24.65
CA ARG A 5 23.83 27.19 25.63
C ARG A 5 24.96 27.59 26.56
N GLY A 6 25.08 28.87 26.91
CA GLY A 6 26.09 29.32 27.87
C GLY A 6 27.52 28.90 27.48
N ARG A 7 28.18 28.12 28.34
CA ARG A 7 29.58 27.68 28.17
C ARG A 7 29.81 26.74 26.99
N GLU A 8 28.75 26.13 26.48
CA GLU A 8 28.80 25.19 25.34
C GLU A 8 29.02 25.95 24.02
N GLN A 9 28.67 27.25 23.97
CA GLN A 9 28.81 28.07 22.76
C GLN A 9 30.26 28.39 22.42
N SER A 10 31.15 28.46 23.42
CA SER A 10 32.59 28.67 23.19
C SER A 10 33.33 27.41 22.77
N ARG A 11 32.69 26.24 22.87
CA ARG A 11 33.28 24.93 22.58
C ARG A 11 32.41 24.14 21.59
N PRO A 12 32.32 24.58 20.32
CA PRO A 12 31.55 23.87 19.30
C PRO A 12 32.06 22.44 19.06
N ILE A 13 33.35 22.20 19.28
CA ILE A 13 33.99 20.87 19.14
C ILE A 13 33.30 19.83 20.05
N GLY A 14 32.97 20.19 21.30
CA GLY A 14 32.31 19.25 22.22
C GLY A 14 30.91 18.84 21.76
N GLY A 15 30.19 19.74 21.08
CA GLY A 15 28.88 19.42 20.51
C GLY A 15 28.95 18.51 19.29
N VAL A 16 30.04 18.60 18.50
CA VAL A 16 30.30 17.69 17.38
C VAL A 16 30.66 16.29 17.89
N GLU A 17 31.56 16.20 18.88
CA GLU A 17 31.96 14.93 19.52
C GLU A 17 30.75 14.21 20.15
N LEU A 18 29.85 14.96 20.80
CA LEU A 18 28.62 14.42 21.36
C LEU A 18 27.74 13.76 20.30
N LEU A 19 27.54 14.42 19.15
CA LEU A 19 26.74 13.87 18.06
C LEU A 19 27.42 12.67 17.40
N GLN A 20 28.76 12.66 17.30
CA GLN A 20 29.51 11.50 16.81
C GLN A 20 29.37 10.30 17.74
N ARG A 21 29.47 10.48 19.05
CA ARG A 21 29.23 9.42 20.02
C ARG A 21 27.81 8.87 19.91
N LEU A 22 26.82 9.76 19.81
CA LEU A 22 25.42 9.36 19.61
C LEU A 22 25.24 8.58 18.30
N ALA A 23 25.95 8.95 17.23
CA ALA A 23 25.92 8.22 15.96
C ALA A 23 26.42 6.78 16.11
N SER A 24 27.50 6.55 16.89
CA SER A 24 27.98 5.20 17.21
C SER A 24 26.96 4.40 18.03
N GLU A 25 26.32 5.03 19.02
CA GLU A 25 25.34 4.36 19.89
C GLU A 25 24.05 3.96 19.14
N VAL A 26 23.69 4.68 18.06
CA VAL A 26 22.48 4.41 17.25
C VAL A 26 22.78 3.74 15.91
N GLU A 27 24.02 3.30 15.68
CA GLU A 27 24.45 2.66 14.44
C GLU A 27 23.62 1.40 14.13
N GLU A 28 23.14 0.68 15.14
CA GLU A 28 22.26 -0.49 14.95
C GLU A 28 20.93 -0.11 14.30
N TYR A 29 20.38 1.06 14.62
CA TYR A 29 19.04 1.49 14.19
C TYR A 29 19.06 2.34 12.92
N GLY A 30 20.18 2.97 12.60
CA GLY A 30 20.27 3.96 11.53
C GLY A 30 21.66 4.17 10.94
N THR A 31 21.74 5.04 9.95
CA THR A 31 22.99 5.52 9.33
C THR A 31 22.99 7.04 9.28
N VAL A 32 24.16 7.67 9.22
CA VAL A 32 24.27 9.13 9.10
C VAL A 32 24.07 9.54 7.63
N GLU A 33 23.08 10.39 7.35
CA GLU A 33 22.91 11.00 6.02
C GLU A 33 23.74 12.28 5.89
N PHE A 34 23.69 13.12 6.93
CA PHE A 34 24.45 14.36 7.00
C PHE A 34 25.24 14.40 8.31
N ALA A 35 26.56 14.52 8.17
CA ALA A 35 27.48 14.70 9.27
C ALA A 35 27.11 15.92 10.13
N PRO A 36 27.48 15.93 11.43
CA PRO A 36 27.20 17.05 12.32
C PRO A 36 27.81 18.36 11.79
N LYS A 37 26.95 19.33 11.49
CA LYS A 37 27.32 20.68 11.03
C LYS A 37 26.78 21.74 11.97
N GLN A 38 27.56 22.80 12.17
CA GLN A 38 27.17 23.94 12.99
C GLN A 38 26.35 24.92 12.15
N GLU A 39 25.11 25.16 12.58
CA GLU A 39 24.18 26.13 12.02
C GLU A 39 23.88 27.19 13.10
N GLY A 40 24.71 28.24 13.13
CA GLY A 40 24.65 29.30 14.14
C GLY A 40 24.83 28.78 15.57
N ARG A 41 23.75 28.81 16.36
CA ARG A 41 23.72 28.34 17.76
C ARG A 41 23.39 26.85 17.90
N ASN A 42 23.12 26.17 16.79
CA ASN A 42 22.69 24.79 16.77
C ASN A 42 23.74 23.93 16.06
N ILE A 43 23.79 22.65 16.42
CA ILE A 43 24.50 21.64 15.64
C ILE A 43 23.49 20.59 15.18
N ILE A 44 23.47 20.34 13.88
CA ILE A 44 22.48 19.48 13.22
C ILE A 44 23.21 18.29 12.60
N MET A 45 22.70 17.09 12.89
CA MET A 45 23.06 15.83 12.25
C MET A 45 21.76 15.15 11.83
N THR A 46 21.75 14.55 10.64
CA THR A 46 20.57 13.85 10.09
C THR A 46 20.85 12.36 10.01
N LEU A 47 19.93 11.55 10.54
CA LEU A 47 20.02 10.10 10.59
C LEU A 47 18.91 9.46 9.72
N ALA A 48 19.31 8.48 8.90
CA ALA A 48 18.40 7.60 8.18
C ALA A 48 18.12 6.33 8.99
N PRO A 49 16.87 5.92 9.17
CA PRO A 49 16.52 4.66 9.83
C PRO A 49 16.68 3.46 8.89
N LYS A 50 17.29 2.37 9.36
CA LYS A 50 17.56 1.16 8.55
C LYS A 50 16.30 0.39 8.13
N GLY A 51 15.18 0.52 8.87
CA GLY A 51 13.98 -0.31 8.68
C GLY A 51 12.79 0.29 7.91
N LYS A 52 12.78 1.58 7.57
CA LYS A 52 11.53 2.23 7.09
C LYS A 52 11.11 1.85 5.66
N LYS A 53 12.05 1.54 4.75
CA LYS A 53 11.71 1.18 3.36
C LYS A 53 10.92 -0.13 3.23
N VAL A 54 11.18 -1.09 4.12
CA VAL A 54 10.50 -2.40 4.10
C VAL A 54 9.06 -2.26 4.58
N HIS A 55 8.84 -1.49 5.66
CA HIS A 55 7.52 -1.34 6.27
C HIS A 55 6.55 -0.48 5.43
N THR A 56 7.05 0.52 4.69
CA THR A 56 6.17 1.32 3.81
C THR A 56 5.78 0.56 2.55
N GLN A 57 6.69 -0.23 1.98
CA GLN A 57 6.43 -0.97 0.75
C GLN A 57 5.62 -2.25 0.99
N SER A 58 5.77 -2.91 2.13
CA SER A 58 4.96 -4.07 2.52
C SER A 58 3.49 -3.68 2.75
N GLU A 59 3.25 -2.57 3.46
CA GLU A 59 1.89 -2.07 3.73
C GLU A 59 1.21 -1.57 2.45
N GLN A 60 1.95 -0.90 1.57
CA GLN A 60 1.42 -0.43 0.28
C GLN A 60 1.10 -1.59 -0.67
N ARG A 61 1.94 -2.64 -0.70
CA ARG A 61 1.65 -3.87 -1.46
C ARG A 61 0.45 -4.62 -0.90
N ARG A 62 0.41 -4.84 0.43
CA ARG A 62 -0.70 -5.51 1.12
C ARG A 62 -2.04 -4.80 0.89
N ARG A 63 -2.06 -3.47 0.91
CA ARG A 63 -3.24 -2.65 0.60
C ARG A 63 -3.64 -2.71 -0.88
N GLY A 64 -2.66 -2.78 -1.79
CA GLY A 64 -2.87 -2.94 -3.22
C GLY A 64 -3.49 -4.28 -3.61
N ASP A 65 -3.03 -5.36 -2.99
CA ASP A 65 -3.51 -6.73 -3.25
C ASP A 65 -4.96 -6.91 -2.78
N GLN A 66 -5.31 -6.38 -1.59
CA GLN A 66 -6.68 -6.39 -1.08
C GLN A 66 -7.66 -5.66 -2.01
N SER A 67 -7.27 -4.48 -2.53
CA SER A 67 -8.10 -3.71 -3.47
C SER A 67 -8.30 -4.40 -4.82
N ARG A 68 -7.29 -5.15 -5.30
CA ARG A 68 -7.39 -5.90 -6.55
C ARG A 68 -8.27 -7.13 -6.40
N ALA A 69 -8.12 -7.86 -5.29
CA ALA A 69 -8.94 -9.02 -4.96
C ALA A 69 -10.43 -8.65 -4.83
N GLU A 70 -10.76 -7.55 -4.15
CA GLU A 70 -12.15 -7.10 -3.99
C GLU A 70 -12.79 -6.72 -5.34
N ARG A 71 -12.03 -6.03 -6.21
CA ARG A 71 -12.51 -5.69 -7.56
C ARG A 71 -12.75 -6.93 -8.42
N GLN A 72 -11.87 -7.91 -8.36
CA GLN A 72 -12.04 -9.18 -9.08
C GLN A 72 -13.24 -9.97 -8.57
N ALA A 73 -13.45 -10.04 -7.24
CA ALA A 73 -14.60 -10.69 -6.65
C ALA A 73 -15.93 -10.02 -7.08
N ARG A 74 -15.99 -8.68 -7.08
CA ARG A 74 -17.17 -7.94 -7.57
C ARG A 74 -17.44 -8.16 -9.05
N GLN A 75 -16.39 -8.23 -9.88
CA GLN A 75 -16.54 -8.50 -11.31
C GLN A 75 -17.00 -9.94 -11.57
N ALA A 76 -16.42 -10.91 -10.86
CA ALA A 76 -16.81 -12.32 -10.95
C ALA A 76 -18.27 -12.53 -10.54
N ALA A 77 -18.70 -11.93 -9.42
CA ALA A 77 -20.10 -11.99 -8.97
C ALA A 77 -21.08 -11.39 -10.00
N ARG A 78 -20.70 -10.26 -10.63
CA ARG A 78 -21.53 -9.62 -11.65
C ARG A 78 -21.62 -10.44 -12.94
N LEU A 79 -20.54 -11.12 -13.32
CA LEU A 79 -20.53 -12.02 -14.48
C LEU A 79 -21.37 -13.28 -14.22
N ALA A 80 -21.26 -13.86 -13.02
CA ALA A 80 -22.07 -15.00 -12.60
C ALA A 80 -23.58 -14.66 -12.63
N ALA A 81 -23.97 -13.55 -12.01
CA ALA A 81 -25.37 -13.09 -12.02
C ALA A 81 -25.90 -12.83 -13.44
N LYS A 82 -25.06 -12.31 -14.35
CA LYS A 82 -25.42 -12.12 -15.75
C LYS A 82 -25.60 -13.44 -16.49
N GLN A 83 -24.75 -14.44 -16.24
CA GLN A 83 -24.86 -15.77 -16.84
C GLN A 83 -26.10 -16.51 -16.34
N GLU A 84 -26.42 -16.43 -15.05
CA GLU A 84 -27.63 -17.03 -14.47
C GLU A 84 -28.90 -16.41 -15.06
N ALA A 85 -28.97 -15.08 -15.19
CA ALA A 85 -30.08 -14.41 -15.83
C ALA A 85 -30.23 -14.78 -17.32
N GLN A 86 -29.11 -14.91 -18.04
CA GLN A 86 -29.11 -15.35 -19.43
C GLN A 86 -29.51 -16.82 -19.59
N ALA A 87 -29.09 -17.70 -18.68
CA ALA A 87 -29.48 -19.10 -18.67
C ALA A 87 -30.97 -19.28 -18.36
N ALA A 88 -31.51 -18.52 -17.41
CA ALA A 88 -32.94 -18.49 -17.11
C ALA A 88 -33.76 -17.97 -18.31
N ALA A 89 -33.32 -16.90 -18.96
CA ALA A 89 -33.96 -16.37 -20.17
C ALA A 89 -33.88 -17.36 -21.35
N ALA A 90 -32.74 -18.04 -21.53
CA ALA A 90 -32.58 -19.06 -22.57
C ALA A 90 -33.40 -20.33 -22.29
N ALA A 91 -33.57 -20.72 -21.02
CA ALA A 91 -34.43 -21.82 -20.62
C ALA A 91 -35.92 -21.48 -20.84
N ALA A 92 -36.34 -20.26 -20.50
CA ALA A 92 -37.69 -19.77 -20.78
C ALA A 92 -37.97 -19.69 -22.29
N ALA A 93 -37.01 -19.21 -23.09
CA ALA A 93 -37.13 -19.18 -24.55
C ALA A 93 -37.20 -20.59 -25.15
N LYS A 94 -36.38 -21.55 -24.67
CA LYS A 94 -36.45 -22.95 -25.11
C LYS A 94 -37.76 -23.63 -24.72
N ALA A 95 -38.32 -23.32 -23.56
CA ALA A 95 -39.62 -23.84 -23.13
C ALA A 95 -40.78 -23.28 -24.00
N ALA A 96 -40.72 -22.00 -24.39
CA ALA A 96 -41.72 -21.38 -25.26
C ALA A 96 -41.69 -21.93 -26.69
N VAL A 97 -40.51 -22.26 -27.23
CA VAL A 97 -40.35 -22.88 -28.57
C VAL A 97 -40.81 -24.35 -28.58
N ALA A 98 -40.78 -25.04 -27.43
CA ALA A 98 -41.28 -26.42 -27.32
C ALA A 98 -42.82 -26.51 -27.23
N SER A 99 -43.50 -25.45 -26.81
CA SER A 99 -44.97 -25.37 -26.75
C SER A 99 -45.65 -24.98 -28.08
N ASP A 100 -44.90 -24.43 -29.05
CA ASP A 100 -45.40 -24.08 -30.39
C ASP A 100 -45.01 -25.16 -31.41
N LYS A 101 -45.49 -26.39 -31.22
CA LYS A 101 -45.51 -27.40 -32.29
C LYS A 101 -46.89 -27.31 -32.95
N PRO A 102 -47.01 -26.81 -34.19
CA PRO A 102 -48.31 -26.59 -34.80
C PRO A 102 -49.00 -27.93 -35.04
N LYS A 103 -50.22 -28.04 -34.51
CA LYS A 103 -51.21 -29.01 -34.98
C LYS A 103 -51.63 -28.59 -36.39
N THR A 104 -51.21 -29.32 -37.42
CA THR A 104 -51.87 -29.37 -38.74
C THR A 104 -52.54 -30.74 -38.84
N SER A 105 -53.86 -30.81 -38.57
CA SER A 105 -54.96 -30.76 -39.57
C SER A 105 -55.01 -32.04 -40.42
N GLU A 106 -55.87 -33.00 -40.09
CA GLU A 106 -57.25 -33.17 -40.55
C GLU A 106 -57.38 -34.00 -41.85
N THR A 107 -58.25 -35.03 -41.78
CA THR A 107 -59.17 -35.51 -42.83
C THR A 107 -58.60 -36.29 -44.02
N LYS A 108 -58.81 -37.62 -44.06
CA LYS A 108 -59.87 -38.29 -44.84
C LYS A 108 -59.80 -39.81 -44.64
#